data_AF-A0A329ZK10-F1
#
_entry.id   AF-A0A329ZK10-F1
#
_cell.length_a   1.000
_cell.length_b   1.000
_cell.length_c   1.000
_cell.angle_alpha   90.00
_cell.angle_beta   90.00
_cell.angle_gamma   90.00
#
_symmetry.space_group_name_H-M   'P 1'
#
loop_
_entity.id
_entity.type
_entity.pdbx_description
1 polymer ?
#
loop_
_entity_poly.entity_id
_entity_poly.type
_entity_poly.pdbx_seq_one_letter_code
_entity_poly.pdbx_strand_id
1 'polypeptide(L)'
;MRKSFSLVELVFVIVIIGALAGLATTWLFETRMDSQVATLKSDVATLLTQVPAEIVAGNIDVDTAAPEGFSTWGEWLMYVGALDKARWKSTENGVVAISYVNNNNNSNQVLCDGEYLYIDLIDGVLHFIPSNINANASNFCKIFRNSYNQNSETKINLKSSNAMQY
;
A
#
# COMPACT_ATOMS: atom_id res chain seq x y z
N MET A 1 39.15 -32.44 -19.36
CA MET A 1 38.14 -33.49 -19.60
C MET A 1 36.76 -32.85 -19.51
N ARG A 2 36.03 -32.65 -20.62
CA ARG A 2 34.65 -32.13 -20.59
C ARG A 2 33.74 -33.27 -20.14
N LYS A 3 33.10 -33.14 -18.97
CA LYS A 3 32.03 -34.06 -18.57
C LYS A 3 30.83 -33.78 -19.47
N SER A 4 30.58 -34.68 -20.42
CA SER A 4 29.33 -34.66 -21.19
C SER A 4 28.24 -35.25 -20.32
N PHE A 5 27.14 -34.51 -20.15
CA PHE A 5 25.94 -35.01 -19.50
C PHE A 5 25.39 -36.20 -20.29
N SER A 6 24.95 -37.26 -19.60
CA SER A 6 24.29 -38.40 -20.26
C SER A 6 22.87 -38.01 -20.68
N LEU A 7 22.39 -38.57 -21.79
CA LEU A 7 21.02 -38.33 -22.29
C LEU A 7 19.96 -38.73 -21.24
N VAL A 8 20.18 -39.83 -20.53
CA VAL A 8 19.27 -40.28 -19.47
C VAL A 8 19.28 -39.32 -18.28
N GLU A 9 20.45 -38.79 -17.93
CA GLU A 9 20.60 -37.84 -16.82
C GLU A 9 19.91 -36.51 -17.15
N LEU A 10 20.00 -36.06 -18.40
CA LEU A 10 19.28 -34.89 -18.88
C LEU A 10 17.75 -35.08 -18.77
N VAL A 11 17.25 -36.22 -19.25
CA VAL A 11 15.80 -36.53 -19.22
C VAL A 11 15.29 -36.59 -17.78
N PHE A 12 16.05 -37.18 -16.87
CA PHE A 12 15.67 -37.23 -15.46
C PHE A 12 15.59 -35.83 -14.83
N VAL A 13 16.56 -34.95 -15.12
CA VAL A 13 16.58 -33.58 -14.60
C VAL A 13 15.39 -32.77 -15.09
N ILE A 14 15.08 -32.79 -16.39
CA ILE A 14 13.95 -32.00 -16.92
C ILE A 14 12.60 -32.46 -16.38
N VAL A 15 12.43 -33.78 -16.16
CA VAL A 15 11.19 -34.33 -15.58
C VAL A 15 11.03 -33.89 -14.13
N ILE A 16 12.11 -33.96 -13.33
CA ILE A 16 12.08 -33.53 -11.93
C ILE A 16 11.82 -32.03 -11.82
N ILE A 17 12.57 -31.21 -12.58
CA ILE A 17 12.38 -29.76 -12.55
C ILE A 17 10.97 -29.41 -13.03
N GLY A 18 10.43 -30.10 -14.04
CA GLY A 18 9.06 -29.91 -14.51
C GLY A 18 8.02 -30.17 -13.43
N ALA A 19 8.17 -31.26 -12.67
CA ALA A 19 7.26 -31.58 -11.56
C ALA A 19 7.40 -30.58 -10.39
N LEU A 20 8.62 -30.21 -10.01
CA LEU A 20 8.88 -29.26 -8.92
C LEU A 20 8.41 -27.84 -9.26
N ALA A 21 8.60 -27.40 -10.51
CA ALA A 21 8.20 -26.07 -10.95
C ALA A 21 6.69 -25.84 -10.84
N GLY A 22 5.87 -26.87 -11.09
CA GLY A 22 4.41 -26.79 -10.95
C GLY A 22 3.98 -26.46 -9.52
N LEU A 23 4.58 -27.14 -8.53
CA LEU A 23 4.33 -26.85 -7.10
C LEU A 23 4.95 -25.51 -6.68
N ALA A 24 6.10 -25.16 -7.24
CA ALA A 24 6.82 -23.94 -6.92
C ALA A 24 6.11 -22.65 -7.27
N THR A 25 5.38 -22.70 -8.37
CA THR A 25 4.76 -21.52 -8.93
C THR A 25 3.64 -20.98 -8.03
N THR A 26 2.87 -21.86 -7.38
CA THR A 26 1.75 -21.43 -6.53
C THR A 26 2.21 -20.73 -5.26
N TRP A 27 3.16 -21.31 -4.51
CA TRP A 27 3.67 -20.68 -3.28
C TRP A 27 4.37 -19.34 -3.57
N LEU A 28 5.03 -19.24 -4.74
CA LEU A 28 5.78 -18.05 -5.12
C LEU A 28 4.84 -16.85 -5.32
N PHE A 29 3.65 -17.08 -5.88
CA PHE A 29 2.67 -16.01 -6.07
C PHE A 29 2.07 -15.54 -4.76
N GLU A 30 1.73 -16.45 -3.84
CA GLU A 30 1.22 -16.10 -2.51
C GLU A 30 2.26 -15.29 -1.73
N THR A 31 3.52 -15.75 -1.67
CA THR A 31 4.60 -15.08 -0.93
C THR A 31 4.88 -13.67 -1.48
N ARG A 32 4.82 -13.48 -2.81
CA ARG A 32 5.00 -12.16 -3.44
C ARG A 32 3.86 -11.20 -3.11
N MET A 33 2.64 -11.69 -3.05
CA MET A 33 1.48 -10.86 -2.71
C MET A 33 1.52 -10.45 -1.24
N ASP A 34 1.88 -11.36 -0.35
CA ASP A 34 2.04 -11.07 1.08
C ASP A 34 3.15 -10.06 1.35
N SER A 35 4.27 -10.11 0.62
CA SER A 35 5.35 -9.14 0.77
C SER A 35 4.96 -7.74 0.28
N GLN A 36 4.18 -7.65 -0.80
CA GLN A 36 3.62 -6.38 -1.25
C GLN A 36 2.65 -5.79 -0.22
N VAL A 37 1.78 -6.63 0.36
CA VAL A 37 0.88 -6.21 1.45
C VAL A 37 1.67 -5.75 2.67
N ALA A 38 2.70 -6.48 3.09
CA ALA A 38 3.56 -6.08 4.21
C ALA A 38 4.26 -4.73 3.96
N THR A 39 4.66 -4.47 2.71
CA THR A 39 5.22 -3.18 2.31
C THR A 39 4.19 -2.06 2.45
N LEU A 40 2.96 -2.26 1.95
CA LEU A 40 1.88 -1.27 2.14
C LEU A 40 1.58 -1.01 3.62
N LYS A 41 1.63 -2.04 4.47
CA LYS A 41 1.45 -1.86 5.91
C LYS A 41 2.53 -0.98 6.52
N SER A 42 3.78 -1.16 6.08
CA SER A 42 4.90 -0.30 6.47
C SER A 42 4.65 1.14 6.02
N ASP A 43 4.28 1.34 4.76
CA ASP A 43 3.98 2.66 4.19
C ASP A 43 2.87 3.38 4.99
N VAL A 44 1.78 2.67 5.35
CA VAL A 44 0.71 3.22 6.19
C VAL A 44 1.22 3.58 7.59
N ALA A 45 1.99 2.71 8.23
CA ALA A 45 2.55 2.99 9.56
C ALA A 45 3.46 4.23 9.54
N THR A 46 4.26 4.37 8.49
CA THR A 46 5.09 5.54 8.22
C THR A 46 4.23 6.80 8.10
N LEU A 47 3.16 6.79 7.29
CA LEU A 47 2.25 7.93 7.17
C LEU A 47 1.60 8.32 8.50
N LEU A 48 1.11 7.34 9.26
CA LEU A 48 0.46 7.58 10.55
C LEU A 48 1.40 8.24 11.57
N THR A 49 2.71 8.15 11.40
CA THR A 49 3.70 8.74 12.32
C THR A 49 4.32 10.01 11.78
N GLN A 50 4.57 10.10 10.48
CA GLN A 50 5.22 11.25 9.85
C GLN A 50 4.27 12.41 9.60
N VAL A 51 3.04 12.14 9.15
CA VAL A 51 2.03 13.17 8.87
C VAL A 51 1.78 14.10 10.07
N PRO A 52 1.45 13.60 11.28
CA PRO A 52 1.27 14.47 12.44
C PRO A 52 2.56 15.21 12.82
N ALA A 53 3.74 14.60 12.64
CA ALA A 53 5.01 15.22 12.96
C ALA A 53 5.31 16.42 12.04
N GLU A 54 5.11 16.26 10.73
CA GLU A 54 5.30 17.33 9.73
C GLU A 54 4.29 18.47 9.92
N ILE A 55 3.04 18.16 10.25
CA ILE A 55 2.02 19.19 10.52
C ILE A 55 2.40 20.04 11.74
N VAL A 56 2.86 19.40 12.81
CA VAL A 56 3.31 20.11 14.02
C VAL A 56 4.59 20.90 13.75
N ALA A 57 5.56 20.32 13.03
CA ALA A 57 6.84 20.98 12.73
C ALA A 57 6.68 22.17 11.76
N GLY A 58 5.83 22.02 10.75
CA GLY A 58 5.57 23.04 9.74
C GLY A 58 4.49 24.06 10.12
N ASN A 59 3.85 23.90 11.29
CA ASN A 59 2.70 24.69 11.71
C ASN A 59 1.63 24.79 10.61
N ILE A 60 1.31 23.64 10.02
CA ILE A 60 0.41 23.53 8.88
C ILE A 60 -1.04 23.55 9.38
N ASP A 61 -1.88 24.41 8.79
CA ASP A 61 -3.30 24.44 9.10
C ASP A 61 -4.07 23.46 8.21
N VAL A 62 -4.64 22.44 8.85
CA VAL A 62 -5.35 21.33 8.18
C VAL A 62 -6.74 21.75 7.70
N ASP A 63 -7.29 22.83 8.25
CA ASP A 63 -8.63 23.33 7.89
C ASP A 63 -8.63 24.08 6.55
N THR A 64 -7.46 24.23 5.94
CA THR A 64 -7.24 24.99 4.70
C THR A 64 -6.83 24.09 3.54
N ALA A 65 -6.52 24.71 2.39
CA ALA A 65 -6.01 23.99 1.23
C ALA A 65 -4.70 23.26 1.54
N ALA A 66 -4.34 22.30 0.68
CA ALA A 66 -3.09 21.58 0.79
C ALA A 66 -1.87 22.54 0.86
N PRO A 67 -0.77 22.14 1.54
CA PRO A 67 0.41 22.98 1.68
C PRO A 67 1.00 23.45 0.35
N GLU A 68 1.71 24.58 0.36
CA GLU A 68 2.30 25.18 -0.84
C GLU A 68 3.13 24.16 -1.65
N GLY A 69 2.92 24.14 -2.96
CA GLY A 69 3.57 23.20 -3.88
C GLY A 69 2.80 21.90 -4.13
N PHE A 70 1.66 21.68 -3.46
CA PHE A 70 0.79 20.52 -3.68
C PHE A 70 -0.60 20.95 -4.10
N SER A 71 -1.20 20.23 -5.06
CA SER A 71 -2.56 20.56 -5.53
C SER A 71 -3.64 19.95 -4.62
N THR A 72 -3.33 18.84 -3.97
CA THR A 72 -4.26 18.11 -3.11
C THR A 72 -3.55 17.58 -1.86
N TRP A 73 -4.31 17.36 -0.78
CA TRP A 73 -3.77 16.74 0.44
C TRP A 73 -3.28 15.32 0.18
N GLY A 74 -3.91 14.59 -0.76
CA GLY A 74 -3.41 13.30 -1.21
C GLY A 74 -2.03 13.35 -1.84
N GLU A 75 -1.73 14.38 -2.64
CA GLU A 75 -0.40 14.58 -3.22
C GLU A 75 0.65 14.88 -2.14
N TRP A 76 0.29 15.73 -1.19
CA TRP A 76 1.13 16.03 -0.03
C TRP A 76 1.39 14.79 0.84
N LEU A 77 0.37 13.96 1.10
CA LEU A 77 0.51 12.69 1.82
C LEU A 77 1.47 11.73 1.10
N MET A 78 1.40 11.65 -0.23
CA MET A 78 2.36 10.86 -1.01
C MET A 78 3.79 11.37 -0.85
N TYR A 79 3.98 12.68 -0.77
CA TYR A 79 5.29 13.30 -0.56
C TYR A 79 5.83 13.04 0.84
N VAL A 80 5.05 13.30 1.89
CA VAL A 80 5.47 13.13 3.28
C VAL A 80 5.82 11.67 3.58
N GLY A 81 4.98 10.73 3.16
CA GLY A 81 5.25 9.30 3.35
C GLY A 81 6.29 8.71 2.41
N ALA A 82 6.89 9.52 1.52
CA ALA A 82 7.78 9.06 0.44
C ALA A 82 7.18 7.86 -0.34
N LEU A 83 5.87 7.92 -0.61
CA LEU A 83 5.12 6.81 -1.17
C LEU A 83 5.47 6.60 -2.64
N ASP A 84 5.59 5.33 -3.02
CA ASP A 84 5.85 4.95 -4.40
C ASP A 84 4.58 5.07 -5.25
N LYS A 85 4.67 5.82 -6.36
CA LYS A 85 3.58 6.03 -7.33
C LYS A 85 3.12 4.73 -8.04
N ALA A 86 3.93 3.67 -8.00
CA ALA A 86 3.53 2.36 -8.49
C ALA A 86 2.61 1.61 -7.52
N ARG A 87 2.63 1.96 -6.22
CA ARG A 87 1.85 1.29 -5.16
C ARG A 87 0.73 2.15 -4.61
N TRP A 88 0.86 3.47 -4.70
CA TRP A 88 -0.09 4.43 -4.15
C TRP A 88 -0.51 5.44 -5.22
N LYS A 89 -1.76 5.86 -5.12
CA LYS A 89 -2.34 6.95 -5.91
C LYS A 89 -2.92 7.98 -4.96
N SER A 90 -2.63 9.26 -5.21
CA SER A 90 -3.26 10.36 -4.49
C SER A 90 -4.73 10.48 -4.88
N THR A 91 -5.55 10.83 -3.89
CA THR A 91 -6.90 11.34 -4.08
C THR A 91 -6.92 12.81 -3.68
N GLU A 92 -8.11 13.40 -3.50
CA GLU A 92 -8.24 14.78 -3.03
C GLU A 92 -7.64 14.93 -1.62
N ASN A 93 -8.15 14.16 -0.65
CA ASN A 93 -7.73 14.28 0.74
C ASN A 93 -6.97 13.06 1.29
N GLY A 94 -6.63 12.10 0.45
CA GLY A 94 -6.10 10.83 0.90
C GLY A 94 -5.24 10.12 -0.12
N VAL A 95 -4.93 8.86 0.18
CA VAL A 95 -4.20 7.99 -0.73
C VAL A 95 -4.85 6.62 -0.78
N VAL A 96 -4.83 6.01 -1.96
CA VAL A 96 -5.36 4.66 -2.20
C VAL A 96 -4.27 3.77 -2.79
N ALA A 97 -4.31 2.50 -2.44
CA ALA A 97 -3.37 1.50 -2.87
C ALA A 97 -3.74 1.02 -4.28
N ILE A 98 -2.70 0.70 -5.03
CA ILE A 98 -2.79 0.22 -6.39
C ILE A 98 -2.53 -1.29 -6.37
N SER A 99 -3.39 -2.03 -7.05
CA SER A 99 -3.17 -3.42 -7.40
C SER A 99 -3.09 -3.58 -8.92
N TYR A 100 -2.51 -4.68 -9.37
CA TYR A 100 -2.41 -5.01 -10.79
C TYR A 100 -3.10 -6.34 -11.04
N VAL A 101 -4.06 -6.35 -11.96
CA VAL A 101 -4.67 -7.58 -12.45
C VAL A 101 -4.28 -7.79 -13.90
N ASN A 102 -3.85 -9.00 -14.23
CA ASN A 102 -3.54 -9.37 -15.61
C ASN A 102 -4.81 -9.91 -16.27
N ASN A 103 -5.37 -9.13 -17.20
CA ASN A 103 -6.49 -9.57 -18.04
C ASN A 103 -6.02 -9.61 -19.50
N ASN A 104 -6.05 -10.80 -20.11
CA ASN A 104 -5.89 -11.02 -21.56
C ASN A 104 -4.84 -10.10 -22.22
N ASN A 105 -3.58 -10.18 -21.75
CA ASN A 105 -2.39 -9.48 -22.25
C ASN A 105 -2.21 -8.00 -21.84
N ASN A 106 -3.12 -7.40 -21.06
CA ASN A 106 -2.92 -6.09 -20.47
C ASN A 106 -2.91 -6.15 -18.94
N SER A 107 -1.92 -5.49 -18.35
CA SER A 107 -1.89 -5.22 -16.91
C SER A 107 -2.81 -4.03 -16.65
N ASN A 108 -4.03 -4.29 -16.19
CA ASN A 108 -4.92 -3.21 -15.82
C ASN A 108 -4.67 -2.85 -14.36
N GLN A 109 -4.41 -1.56 -14.14
CA GLN A 109 -4.36 -0.97 -12.82
C GLN A 109 -5.75 -1.07 -12.19
N VAL A 110 -5.82 -1.68 -11.00
CA VAL A 110 -7.04 -1.76 -10.21
C VAL A 110 -6.77 -1.09 -8.88
N LEU A 111 -7.53 -0.04 -8.60
CA LEU A 111 -7.43 0.69 -7.35
C LEU A 111 -8.14 -0.11 -6.26
N CYS A 112 -7.53 -0.18 -5.08
CA CYS A 112 -8.23 -0.62 -3.88
C CYS A 112 -9.10 0.54 -3.41
N ASP A 113 -10.17 0.82 -4.15
CA ASP A 113 -11.02 1.99 -3.93
C ASP A 113 -11.61 2.01 -2.51
N GLY A 114 -11.85 3.22 -1.99
CA GLY A 114 -12.44 3.45 -0.68
C GLY A 114 -11.76 4.59 0.08
N GLU A 115 -12.51 5.25 0.97
CA GLU A 115 -11.99 6.28 1.86
C GLU A 115 -11.49 5.64 3.15
N TYR A 116 -10.28 5.09 3.09
CA TYR A 116 -9.68 4.40 4.24
C TYR A 116 -8.39 5.03 4.73
N LEU A 117 -7.75 5.93 4.00
CA LEU A 117 -6.58 6.68 4.46
C LEU A 117 -6.66 8.10 3.92
N TYR A 118 -7.17 9.00 4.74
CA TYR A 118 -7.47 10.37 4.33
C TYR A 118 -7.43 11.32 5.52
N ILE A 119 -7.25 12.60 5.22
CA ILE A 119 -7.36 13.69 6.16
C ILE A 119 -8.79 14.25 6.08
N ASP A 120 -9.49 14.24 7.20
CA ASP A 120 -10.74 14.98 7.33
C ASP A 120 -10.42 16.45 7.63
N LEU A 121 -10.77 17.33 6.69
CA LEU A 121 -10.51 18.78 6.77
C LEU A 121 -11.46 19.51 7.74
N ILE A 122 -12.59 18.89 8.10
CA ILE A 122 -13.56 19.49 9.02
C ILE A 122 -13.07 19.25 10.45
N ASP A 123 -12.78 17.99 10.76
CA ASP A 123 -12.33 17.58 12.08
C ASP A 123 -10.82 17.77 12.29
N GLY A 124 -10.05 17.96 11.21
CA GLY A 124 -8.59 18.05 11.24
C GLY A 124 -7.94 16.77 11.72
N VAL A 125 -8.45 15.62 11.27
CA VAL A 125 -8.05 14.29 11.75
C VAL A 125 -7.54 13.45 10.59
N LEU A 126 -6.41 12.77 10.77
CA LEU A 126 -5.99 11.69 9.88
C LEU A 126 -6.75 10.42 10.25
N HIS A 127 -7.57 9.93 9.32
CA HIS A 127 -8.30 8.69 9.45
C HIS A 127 -7.57 7.55 8.73
N PHE A 128 -7.45 6.43 9.43
CA PHE A 128 -7.15 5.15 8.83
C PHE A 128 -8.20 4.10 9.20
N ILE A 129 -9.02 3.71 8.23
CA ILE A 129 -10.20 2.84 8.37
C ILE A 129 -10.12 1.67 7.36
N PRO A 130 -9.37 0.59 7.66
CA PRO A 130 -9.21 -0.56 6.78
C PRO A 130 -10.51 -1.17 6.25
N SER A 131 -11.60 -1.08 7.01
CA SER A 131 -12.91 -1.62 6.62
C SER A 131 -13.53 -0.91 5.41
N ASN A 132 -13.04 0.27 5.03
CA ASN A 132 -13.48 0.98 3.83
C ASN A 132 -12.73 0.54 2.57
N ILE A 133 -11.67 -0.27 2.68
CA ILE A 133 -10.97 -0.83 1.52
C ILE A 133 -11.93 -1.77 0.76
N ASN A 134 -12.13 -1.53 -0.53
CA ASN A 134 -12.96 -2.37 -1.38
C ASN A 134 -12.30 -3.74 -1.63
N ALA A 135 -12.74 -4.75 -0.86
CA ALA A 135 -12.25 -6.12 -0.97
C ALA A 135 -12.65 -6.81 -2.29
N ASN A 136 -13.64 -6.29 -3.01
CA ASN A 136 -14.12 -6.88 -4.25
C ASN A 136 -13.33 -6.41 -5.49
N ALA A 137 -12.50 -5.37 -5.35
CA ALA A 137 -11.71 -4.83 -6.44
C ALA A 137 -10.66 -5.83 -6.95
N SER A 138 -9.93 -6.48 -6.04
CA SER A 138 -8.98 -7.54 -6.38
C SER A 138 -8.66 -8.41 -5.17
N ASN A 139 -8.12 -9.61 -5.40
CA ASN A 139 -7.66 -10.48 -4.30
C ASN A 139 -6.57 -9.80 -3.44
N PHE A 140 -5.76 -8.96 -4.07
CA PHE A 140 -4.78 -8.12 -3.37
C PHE A 140 -5.48 -7.16 -2.39
N CYS A 141 -6.49 -6.41 -2.83
CA CYS A 141 -7.22 -5.49 -1.96
C CYS A 141 -7.93 -6.22 -0.81
N LYS A 142 -8.44 -7.43 -1.06
CA LYS A 142 -9.01 -8.30 -0.03
C LYS A 142 -7.99 -8.69 1.03
N ILE A 143 -6.79 -9.13 0.62
CA ILE A 143 -5.73 -9.52 1.57
C ILE A 143 -5.21 -8.30 2.31
N PHE A 144 -5.03 -7.16 1.62
CA PHE A 144 -4.63 -5.91 2.25
C PHE A 144 -5.63 -5.48 3.33
N ARG A 145 -6.94 -5.47 3.04
CA ARG A 145 -7.99 -5.22 4.03
C ARG A 145 -7.91 -6.20 5.20
N ASN A 146 -7.83 -7.49 4.92
CA ASN A 146 -7.83 -8.55 5.94
C ASN A 146 -6.54 -8.60 6.77
N SER A 147 -5.49 -7.90 6.34
CA SER A 147 -4.24 -7.76 7.08
C SER A 147 -4.36 -6.88 8.34
N TYR A 148 -5.51 -6.19 8.48
CA TYR A 148 -5.92 -5.39 9.63
C TYR A 148 -7.18 -5.97 10.28
N ASN A 149 -7.47 -5.55 11.50
CA ASN A 149 -8.72 -5.90 12.16
C ASN A 149 -9.88 -5.13 11.50
N GLN A 150 -10.98 -5.81 11.15
CA GLN A 150 -12.13 -5.21 10.45
C GLN A 150 -12.82 -4.10 11.26
N ASN A 151 -12.59 -4.04 12.58
CA ASN A 151 -13.13 -3.00 13.46
C ASN A 151 -12.07 -1.99 13.92
N SER A 152 -10.82 -2.09 13.44
CA SER A 152 -9.81 -1.09 13.81
C SER A 152 -10.06 0.19 13.02
N GLU A 153 -10.21 1.30 13.73
CA GLU A 153 -10.12 2.63 13.19
C GLU A 153 -9.03 3.38 13.94
N THR A 154 -8.09 3.97 13.21
CA THR A 154 -7.05 4.83 13.80
C THR A 154 -7.39 6.26 13.44
N LYS A 155 -7.56 7.10 14.47
CA LYS A 155 -7.78 8.54 14.34
C LYS A 155 -6.62 9.26 14.99
N ILE A 156 -5.99 10.17 14.25
CA ILE A 156 -4.91 11.00 14.77
C ILE A 156 -5.34 12.44 14.59
N ASN A 157 -5.51 13.17 15.70
CA ASN A 157 -5.83 14.58 15.65
C ASN A 157 -4.59 15.35 15.16
N LEU A 158 -4.78 16.16 14.13
CA LEU A 158 -3.74 16.96 13.49
C LEU A 158 -3.82 18.42 13.91
N LYS A 159 -4.93 18.86 14.52
CA LYS A 159 -5.01 20.19 15.12
C LYS A 159 -4.09 20.22 16.32
N SER A 160 -3.05 21.05 16.23
CA SER A 160 -2.23 21.43 17.37
C SER A 160 -3.17 21.99 18.45
N SER A 161 -3.44 21.20 19.49
CA SER A 161 -3.99 21.77 20.72
C SER A 161 -2.96 22.79 21.19
N ASN A 162 -3.36 24.06 21.28
CA ASN A 162 -2.58 25.14 21.88
C ASN A 162 -2.24 24.83 23.35
N ALA A 163 -1.30 23.91 23.56
CA ALA A 163 -0.82 23.47 24.85
C ALA A 163 0.67 23.19 24.71
N MET A 164 1.44 24.27 24.51
CA MET A 164 2.61 24.61 25.32
C MET A 164 2.89 26.11 25.11
N GLN A 165 2.06 26.94 25.75
CA GLN A 165 2.49 28.29 26.12
C GLN A 165 3.58 28.12 27.18
N TYR A 166 4.83 28.44 26.83
CA TYR A 166 5.89 28.72 27.79
C TYR A 166 5.88 30.21 28.15
#